data_AF-A0A8T6VPX7-F1
#
_entry.id   AF-A0A8T6VPX7-F1
#
_cell.length_a   1.000
_cell.length_b   1.000
_cell.length_c   1.000
_cell.angle_alpha   90.00
_cell.angle_beta   90.00
_cell.angle_gamma   90.00
#
_symmetry.space_group_name_H-M   'P 1'
#
loop_
_entity.id
_entity.type
_entity.pdbx_description
1 polymer ?
#
loop_
_entity_poly.entity_id
_entity_poly.type
_entity_poly.pdbx_seq_one_letter_code
_entity_poly.pdbx_strand_id
1 'polypeptide(L)'
;SLIQDSYRLYHHTFIFNEKAEWIVVQQGINQKLGNARRYHWPRKHNNLVLEPNKSILCKTKLERVLDMTHGESERNQKISVDLVNSNPK
;
A
#
# COMPACT_ATOMS: atom_id res chain seq x y z
N SER A 1 -6.01 2.24 3.20
CA SER A 1 -4.65 1.70 3.00
C SER A 1 -4.66 0.91 1.70
N LEU A 2 -3.66 1.06 0.85
CA LEU A 2 -3.53 0.29 -0.40
C LEU A 2 -3.35 -1.22 -0.15
N ILE A 3 -2.84 -1.57 1.03
CA ILE A 3 -2.66 -2.93 1.51
C ILE A 3 -3.45 -3.06 2.81
N GLN A 4 -4.30 -4.08 2.91
CA GLN A 4 -5.03 -4.38 4.13
C GLN A 4 -4.25 -5.42 4.94
N ASP A 5 -3.37 -4.93 5.80
CA ASP A 5 -2.44 -5.73 6.61
C ASP A 5 -2.55 -5.46 8.12
N SER A 6 -3.59 -4.74 8.54
CA SER A 6 -3.83 -4.33 9.93
C SER A 6 -2.79 -3.37 10.53
N TYR A 7 -1.88 -2.78 9.74
CA TYR A 7 -1.02 -1.70 10.19
C TYR A 7 -1.72 -0.36 9.96
N ARG A 8 -2.06 0.35 11.04
CA ARG A 8 -2.69 1.67 10.95
C ARG A 8 -1.62 2.73 10.73
N LEU A 9 -1.74 3.51 9.67
CA LEU A 9 -0.83 4.63 9.38
C LEU A 9 -0.85 5.64 10.54
N TYR A 10 0.33 6.02 11.01
CA TYR A 10 0.51 7.02 12.07
C TYR A 10 1.57 8.06 11.74
N HIS A 11 2.37 7.84 10.70
CA HIS A 11 3.44 8.75 10.31
C HIS A 11 3.55 8.83 8.78
N HIS A 12 3.72 10.04 8.26
CA HIS A 12 3.85 10.35 6.84
C HIS A 12 4.94 11.40 6.64
N THR A 13 5.94 11.08 5.83
CA THR A 13 7.05 12.01 5.54
C THR A 13 7.32 12.08 4.06
N PHE A 14 7.38 13.30 3.54
CA PHE A 14 7.82 13.60 2.19
C PHE A 14 9.27 14.11 2.26
N ILE A 15 10.20 13.38 1.63
CA ILE A 15 11.62 13.71 1.59
C ILE A 15 11.97 14.08 0.16
N PHE A 16 12.68 15.19 -0.03
CA PHE A 16 13.10 15.68 -1.33
C PHE A 16 14.50 16.29 -1.29
N ASN A 17 15.12 16.44 -2.46
CA ASN A 17 16.41 17.11 -2.62
C ASN A 17 16.33 18.28 -3.62
N GLU A 18 17.42 19.04 -3.75
CA GLU A 18 17.54 20.18 -4.67
C GLU A 18 17.40 19.80 -6.15
N LYS A 19 17.54 18.51 -6.49
CA LYS A 19 17.36 17.98 -7.85
C LYS A 19 15.92 17.56 -8.14
N ALA A 20 14.97 17.93 -7.28
CA ALA A 20 13.56 17.54 -7.35
C ALA A 20 13.33 16.01 -7.35
N GLU A 21 14.29 15.24 -6.82
CA GLU A 21 14.05 13.84 -6.47
C GLU A 21 13.28 13.78 -5.16
N TRP A 22 12.38 12.81 -5.04
CA TRP A 22 11.58 12.65 -3.83
C TRP A 22 11.20 11.20 -3.54
N ILE A 23 10.88 10.96 -2.29
CA ILE A 23 10.31 9.71 -1.78
C ILE A 23 9.32 10.03 -0.67
N VAL A 24 8.19 9.32 -0.64
CA VAL A 24 7.30 9.31 0.51
C VAL A 24 7.59 8.05 1.35
N VAL A 25 7.81 8.27 2.65
CA VAL A 25 7.93 7.20 3.64
C VAL A 25 6.72 7.28 4.55
N GLN A 26 5.90 6.23 4.54
CA GLN A 26 4.78 6.07 5.47
C GLN A 26 5.12 5.01 6.51
N GLN A 27 4.71 5.21 7.75
CA GLN A 27 4.81 4.18 8.79
C GLN A 27 3.42 3.82 9.31
N GLY A 28 3.16 2.52 9.34
CA GLY A 28 2.00 1.93 9.99
C GLY A 28 2.41 1.19 11.26
N ILE A 29 1.59 1.27 12.29
CA ILE A 29 1.77 0.55 13.56
C ILE A 29 0.74 -0.57 13.67
N ASN A 30 1.18 -1.72 14.15
CA ASN A 30 0.30 -2.81 14.56
C ASN A 30 0.49 -3.04 16.06
N GLN A 31 -0.49 -2.56 16.85
CA GLN A 31 -0.44 -2.63 18.32
C GLN A 31 -0.51 -4.08 18.82
N LYS A 32 -1.21 -4.97 18.11
CA LYS A 32 -1.31 -6.39 18.50
C LYS A 32 0.02 -7.12 18.37
N LEU A 33 0.79 -6.78 17.33
CA LEU A 33 2.12 -7.35 17.09
C LEU A 33 3.25 -6.56 17.74
N GLY A 34 2.94 -5.40 18.34
CA GLY A 34 3.92 -4.53 18.99
C GLY A 34 5.00 -3.99 18.06
N ASN A 35 4.71 -3.85 16.77
CA ASN A 35 5.71 -3.48 15.76
C ASN A 35 5.18 -2.42 14.77
N ALA A 36 6.11 -1.91 13.95
CA ALA A 36 5.81 -0.98 12.87
C ALA A 36 6.30 -1.51 11.52
N ARG A 37 5.66 -1.03 10.45
CA ARG A 37 5.96 -1.34 9.05
C ARG A 37 6.15 -0.04 8.28
N ARG A 38 7.17 0.02 7.42
CA ARG A 38 7.42 1.17 6.53
C ARG A 38 7.02 0.85 5.10
N TYR A 39 6.37 1.81 4.46
CA TYR A 39 6.01 1.76 3.03
C TYR A 39 6.75 2.89 2.33
N HIS A 40 7.48 2.54 1.27
CA HIS A 40 8.30 3.47 0.52
C HIS A 40 7.74 3.68 -0.89
N TRP A 41 7.41 4.93 -1.17
CA TRP A 41 6.81 5.41 -2.41
C TRP A 41 7.84 6.23 -3.17
N PRO A 42 8.54 5.64 -4.14
CA PRO A 42 9.52 6.37 -4.92
C PRO A 42 8.87 7.34 -5.91
N ARG A 43 9.62 8.36 -6.34
CA ARG A 43 9.23 9.23 -7.46
C ARG A 43 8.84 8.46 -8.72
N LYS A 44 9.60 7.43 -9.08
CA LYS A 44 9.33 6.57 -10.24
C LYS A 44 8.40 5.43 -9.85
N HIS A 45 7.14 5.53 -10.23
CA HIS A 45 6.13 4.48 -10.11
C HIS A 45 5.31 4.42 -11.40
N ASN A 46 4.73 3.26 -11.71
CA ASN A 46 3.97 3.06 -12.94
C ASN A 46 2.61 3.76 -12.89
N ASN A 47 1.92 3.64 -11.75
CA ASN A 47 0.60 4.20 -11.47
C ASN A 47 0.43 4.28 -9.93
N LEU A 48 -0.48 5.13 -9.46
CA LEU A 48 -0.94 5.21 -8.07
C LEU A 48 -1.74 3.98 -7.62
N VAL A 49 -2.28 3.19 -8.56
CA VAL A 49 -3.10 2.01 -8.29
C VAL A 49 -2.31 0.69 -8.41
N LEU A 50 -1.38 0.62 -9.37
CA LEU A 50 -0.61 -0.59 -9.67
C LEU A 50 0.80 -0.46 -9.11
N GLU A 51 1.10 -1.26 -8.08
CA GLU A 51 2.41 -1.35 -7.42
C GLU A 51 3.05 0.02 -7.10
N PRO A 52 2.32 0.94 -6.43
CA PRO A 52 2.82 2.29 -6.18
C PRO A 52 3.96 2.32 -5.14
N ASN A 53 4.05 1.27 -4.31
CA ASN A 53 5.09 1.08 -3.33
C ASN A 53 6.17 0.16 -3.89
N LYS A 54 7.42 0.63 -3.89
CA LYS A 54 8.55 -0.19 -4.35
C LYS A 54 9.17 -1.04 -3.25
N SER A 55 8.93 -0.68 -1.98
CA SER A 55 9.38 -1.52 -0.86
C SER A 55 8.49 -1.39 0.36
N ILE A 56 8.29 -2.52 1.03
CA ILE A 56 7.61 -2.65 2.32
C ILE A 56 8.60 -3.28 3.28
N LEU A 57 8.94 -2.59 4.36
CA LEU A 57 9.95 -3.03 5.32
C LEU A 57 9.31 -3.31 6.68
N CYS A 58 9.41 -4.55 7.12
CA CYS A 58 9.02 -5.00 8.45
C CYS A 58 9.77 -6.31 8.77
N LYS A 59 10.08 -6.56 10.04
CA LYS A 59 10.65 -7.85 10.46
C LYS A 59 9.62 -8.99 10.40
N THR A 60 8.33 -8.67 10.49
CA THR A 60 7.24 -9.64 10.57
C THR A 60 6.57 -9.82 9.22
N LYS A 61 6.54 -11.07 8.75
CA LYS A 61 5.72 -11.51 7.62
C LYS A 61 4.34 -11.93 8.13
N LEU A 62 3.29 -11.48 7.46
CA LEU A 62 1.92 -11.90 7.73
C LEU A 62 1.53 -13.01 6.76
N GLU A 63 0.79 -14.01 7.23
CA GLU A 63 0.34 -15.13 6.40
C GLU A 63 -0.77 -14.74 5.42
N ARG A 64 -1.68 -13.86 5.85
CA ARG A 64 -2.84 -13.43 5.07
C ARG A 64 -2.95 -11.91 5.10
N VAL A 65 -2.82 -11.31 3.93
CA VAL A 65 -3.01 -9.88 3.69
C VAL A 65 -3.72 -9.71 2.36
N LEU A 66 -4.51 -8.64 2.21
CA LEU A 66 -5.07 -8.28 0.92
C LEU A 66 -4.25 -7.15 0.31
N ASP A 67 -3.66 -7.43 -0.85
CA ASP A 67 -2.99 -6.44 -1.69
C ASP A 67 -3.73 -6.30 -3.01
N MET A 68 -4.57 -5.27 -3.11
CA MET A 68 -5.28 -4.98 -4.36
C MET A 68 -4.43 -4.17 -5.33
N THR A 69 -3.20 -3.78 -4.97
CA THR A 69 -2.30 -3.01 -5.84
C THR A 69 -1.35 -3.88 -6.65
N HIS A 70 -1.23 -5.17 -6.32
CA HIS A 70 -0.42 -6.11 -7.08
C HIS A 70 -1.00 -6.34 -8.48
N GLY A 71 -0.16 -6.58 -9.49
CA GLY A 71 -0.61 -6.79 -10.88
C GLY A 71 -1.58 -7.95 -11.05
N GLU A 72 -1.37 -9.03 -10.30
CA GLU A 72 -2.27 -10.20 -10.32
C GLU A 72 -3.69 -9.88 -9.78
N SER A 73 -3.85 -8.78 -9.04
CA SER A 73 -5.14 -8.35 -8.49
C SER A 73 -5.99 -7.55 -9.49
N GLU A 74 -5.53 -7.29 -10.72
CA GLU A 74 -6.26 -6.48 -11.71
C GLU A 74 -7.67 -7.03 -11.98
N ARG A 75 -7.81 -8.34 -12.15
CA ARG A 75 -9.12 -8.97 -12.35
C ARG A 75 -10.04 -8.78 -11.14
N ASN A 76 -9.48 -8.87 -9.93
CA ASN A 76 -10.24 -8.66 -8.69
C ASN A 76 -10.71 -7.21 -8.56
N GLN A 77 -9.89 -6.24 -8.99
CA GLN A 77 -10.27 -4.82 -9.02
C GLN A 77 -11.50 -4.61 -9.93
N LYS A 78 -11.47 -5.16 -11.15
CA LYS A 78 -12.57 -5.06 -12.12
C LYS A 78 -13.87 -5.68 -11.59
N ILE A 79 -13.78 -6.92 -11.09
CA ILE A 79 -14.95 -7.63 -10.53
C ILE A 79 -15.53 -6.86 -9.33
N SER A 80 -14.68 -6.26 -8.49
CA SER A 80 -15.17 -5.46 -7.35
C SER A 80 -16.01 -4.27 -7.80
N VAL A 81 -15.61 -3.60 -8.89
CA VAL A 81 -16.35 -2.49 -9.49
C VAL A 81 -17.65 -3.01 -10.14
N ASP A 82 -17.58 -4.10 -10.89
CA ASP A 82 -18.75 -4.73 -11.52
C ASP A 82 -19.79 -5.16 -10.48
N LEU A 83 -19.35 -5.69 -9.33
CA LEU A 83 -20.23 -6.11 -8.25
C LEU A 83 -20.98 -4.93 -7.65
N VAL A 84 -20.31 -3.79 -7.43
CA VAL A 84 -20.99 -2.57 -6.94
C VAL A 84 -21.97 -2.03 -7.99
N ASN A 85 -21.61 -2.09 -9.27
CA ASN A 85 -22.43 -1.59 -10.37
C ASN A 85 -23.62 -2.49 -10.75
N SER A 86 -23.56 -3.78 -10.41
CA SER A 86 -24.60 -4.77 -10.77
C SER A 86 -25.85 -4.71 -9.88
N ASN A 87 -25.92 -3.75 -8.95
CA ASN A 87 -27.00 -3.59 -7.98
C ASN A 87 -27.44 -4.93 -7.34
N PRO A 88 -26.49 -5.71 -6.77
CA PRO A 88 -26.78 -7.01 -6.18
C PRO A 88 -27.78 -6.83 -5.03
N LYS A 89 -28.89 -7.56 -5.10
CA LYS A 89 -29.89 -7.62 -4.05
C LYS A 89 -29.44 -8.53 -2.90
#